data_AF-A0A3N0XQI6-F1
#
_entry.id   AF-A0A3N0XQI6-F1
#
_cell.length_a   1.000
_cell.length_b   1.000
_cell.length_c   1.000
_cell.angle_alpha   90.00
_cell.angle_beta   90.00
_cell.angle_gamma   90.00
#
_symmetry.space_group_name_H-M   'P 1'
#
loop_
_entity.id
_entity.type
_entity.pdbx_description
1 polymer ?
#
loop_
_entity_poly.entity_id
_entity_poly.type
_entity_poly.pdbx_seq_one_letter_code
_entity_poly.pdbx_strand_id
1 'polypeptide(L)'
;MRRGAEMESKVTVEYSKLTNVNYSPCGLIIHPDAPWLGASPDGVVFDPTKYPQFGLVEIKCPKVKNIVDCKYLQMDNGFLTLKKSHAYYWQVQGQLLVSEMQWCDFMVWAQEDYFVQRIHSDTSMHKVIIEKVDYFYFYTYMHKYLSMKHLKSLVPKHNNSILINLSKKVFSLPRKWQDENHYFLFQTFTQYLMVIKTLKILIYILILKDYKNGLFSSQNAINPSI
;
A
#
# COMPACT_ATOMS: atom_id res chain seq x y z
N MET A 1 14.96 -11.59 -7.35
CA MET A 1 13.52 -11.40 -7.65
C MET A 1 12.93 -12.54 -8.51
N ARG A 2 13.61 -13.11 -9.52
CA ARG A 2 13.06 -14.20 -10.38
C ARG A 2 12.43 -15.41 -9.65
N ARG A 3 13.08 -15.95 -8.62
CA ARG A 3 12.56 -17.13 -7.88
C ARG A 3 11.30 -16.83 -7.04
N GLY A 4 11.04 -15.56 -6.70
CA GLY A 4 9.84 -15.17 -5.93
C GLY A 4 8.57 -15.35 -6.76
N ALA A 5 8.55 -14.76 -7.96
CA ALA A 5 7.39 -14.77 -8.86
C ALA A 5 7.03 -16.17 -9.39
N GLU A 6 8.02 -17.02 -9.67
CA GLU A 6 7.78 -18.39 -10.14
C GLU A 6 7.26 -19.33 -9.04
N MET A 7 7.69 -19.10 -7.78
CA MET A 7 7.23 -19.90 -6.64
C MET A 7 5.87 -19.42 -6.13
N GLU A 8 5.55 -18.13 -6.26
CA GLU A 8 4.33 -17.51 -5.75
C GLU A 8 3.06 -18.21 -6.23
N SER A 9 2.97 -18.56 -7.52
CA SER A 9 1.80 -19.25 -8.07
C SER A 9 1.61 -20.63 -7.46
N LYS A 10 2.69 -21.37 -7.22
CA LYS A 10 2.63 -22.69 -6.56
C LYS A 10 2.28 -22.55 -5.08
N VAL A 11 2.91 -21.59 -4.39
CA VAL A 11 2.73 -21.40 -2.95
C VAL A 11 1.32 -20.90 -2.62
N THR A 12 0.73 -20.03 -3.44
CA THR A 12 -0.65 -19.55 -3.24
C THR A 12 -1.70 -20.64 -3.41
N VAL A 13 -1.49 -21.57 -4.35
CA VAL A 13 -2.34 -22.77 -4.51
C VAL A 13 -2.22 -23.69 -3.29
N GLU A 14 -1.00 -23.97 -2.83
CA GLU A 14 -0.81 -24.82 -1.64
C GLU A 14 -1.32 -24.16 -0.36
N TYR A 15 -1.11 -22.86 -0.19
CA TYR A 15 -1.70 -22.06 0.88
C TYR A 15 -3.22 -22.24 0.94
N SER A 16 -3.91 -22.00 -0.18
CA SER A 16 -5.37 -22.08 -0.27
C SER A 16 -5.90 -23.45 0.14
N LYS A 17 -5.20 -24.53 -0.26
CA LYS A 17 -5.54 -25.91 0.13
C LYS A 17 -5.29 -26.17 1.61
N LEU A 18 -4.13 -25.76 2.14
CA LEU A 18 -3.71 -26.03 3.52
C LEU A 18 -4.58 -25.30 4.54
N THR A 19 -4.99 -24.06 4.23
CA THR A 19 -5.80 -23.24 5.13
C THR A 19 -7.29 -23.27 4.80
N ASN A 20 -7.69 -23.95 3.72
CA ASN A 20 -9.07 -24.05 3.24
C ASN A 20 -9.73 -22.67 3.04
N VAL A 21 -9.03 -21.79 2.33
CA VAL A 21 -9.46 -20.41 2.04
C VAL A 21 -9.48 -20.14 0.54
N ASN A 22 -10.22 -19.11 0.14
CA ASN A 22 -10.18 -18.61 -1.23
C ASN A 22 -9.17 -17.46 -1.32
N TYR A 23 -8.16 -17.64 -2.17
CA TYR A 23 -7.14 -16.63 -2.46
C TYR A 23 -7.47 -15.85 -3.74
N SER A 24 -7.26 -14.54 -3.72
CA SER A 24 -7.25 -13.65 -4.89
C SER A 24 -5.99 -12.78 -4.88
N PRO A 25 -5.25 -12.66 -6.00
CA PRO A 25 -4.09 -11.77 -6.06
C PRO A 25 -4.51 -10.31 -5.83
N CYS A 26 -3.63 -9.53 -5.18
CA CYS A 26 -3.88 -8.13 -4.90
C CYS A 26 -2.86 -7.22 -5.59
N GLY A 27 -3.32 -6.07 -6.06
CA GLY A 27 -2.44 -5.01 -6.58
C GLY A 27 -2.08 -4.00 -5.49
N LEU A 28 -1.72 -2.80 -5.93
CA LEU A 28 -1.50 -1.67 -5.02
C LEU A 28 -2.85 -1.16 -4.47
N ILE A 29 -2.97 -1.18 -3.15
CA ILE A 29 -4.04 -0.53 -2.39
C ILE A 29 -3.55 0.87 -2.01
N ILE A 30 -4.40 1.88 -2.22
CA ILE A 30 -4.17 3.26 -1.77
C ILE A 30 -5.19 3.57 -0.69
N HIS A 31 -4.75 4.15 0.43
CA HIS A 31 -5.66 4.53 1.50
C HIS A 31 -6.64 5.60 0.99
N PRO A 32 -7.96 5.46 1.22
CA PRO A 32 -8.96 6.39 0.66
C PRO A 32 -8.76 7.84 1.11
N ASP A 33 -8.50 8.05 2.40
CA ASP A 33 -8.33 9.39 2.98
C ASP A 33 -6.89 9.91 3.01
N ALA A 34 -5.91 9.06 2.72
CA ALA A 34 -4.49 9.39 2.78
C ALA A 34 -3.77 8.89 1.53
N PRO A 35 -3.93 9.55 0.36
CA PRO A 35 -3.45 9.05 -0.93
C PRO A 35 -1.93 8.90 -1.07
N TRP A 36 -1.16 9.38 -0.09
CA TRP A 36 0.29 9.16 0.01
C TRP A 36 0.65 7.84 0.69
N LEU A 37 -0.33 7.16 1.29
CA LEU A 37 -0.20 5.82 1.86
C LEU A 37 -0.65 4.77 0.85
N GLY A 38 0.21 3.79 0.61
CA GLY A 38 -0.10 2.66 -0.24
C GLY A 38 0.56 1.39 0.27
N ALA A 39 -0.07 0.26 -0.03
CA ALA A 39 0.42 -1.06 0.35
C ALA A 39 0.10 -2.08 -0.75
N SER A 40 1.00 -3.03 -0.98
CA SER A 40 0.81 -4.11 -1.94
C SER A 40 0.91 -5.42 -1.17
N PRO A 41 -0.19 -5.95 -0.62
CA PRO A 41 -0.21 -7.31 -0.11
C PRO A 41 -0.12 -8.32 -1.25
N ASP A 42 0.34 -9.53 -0.96
CA ASP A 42 0.45 -10.58 -1.99
C ASP A 42 -0.95 -11.04 -2.43
N GLY A 43 -1.93 -11.05 -1.51
CA GLY A 43 -3.32 -11.33 -1.88
C GLY A 43 -4.36 -10.95 -0.84
N VAL A 44 -5.62 -11.01 -1.29
CA VAL A 44 -6.83 -10.97 -0.47
C VAL A 44 -7.31 -12.40 -0.26
N VAL A 45 -7.76 -12.68 0.95
CA VAL A 45 -8.21 -14.00 1.39
C VAL A 45 -9.64 -13.91 1.87
N PHE A 46 -10.45 -14.90 1.48
CA PHE A 46 -11.75 -15.16 2.07
C PHE A 46 -11.72 -16.49 2.84
N ASP A 47 -11.93 -16.42 4.14
CA ASP A 47 -11.99 -17.54 5.08
C ASP A 47 -13.44 -17.70 5.57
N PRO A 48 -14.18 -18.74 5.14
CA PRO A 48 -15.57 -18.92 5.51
C PRO A 48 -15.77 -19.29 6.98
N THR A 49 -14.70 -19.68 7.69
CA THR A 49 -14.78 -20.20 9.06
C THR A 49 -14.54 -19.12 10.13
N LYS A 50 -14.20 -17.90 9.72
CA LYS A 50 -13.77 -16.82 10.62
C LYS A 50 -14.56 -15.54 10.39
N TYR A 51 -14.56 -14.68 11.40
CA TYR A 51 -15.12 -13.34 11.31
C TYR A 51 -14.08 -12.29 11.74
N PRO A 52 -13.87 -11.21 10.96
CA PRO A 52 -14.43 -11.00 9.61
C PRO A 52 -13.88 -12.03 8.60
N GLN A 53 -14.66 -12.34 7.56
CA GLN A 53 -14.30 -13.38 6.58
C GLN A 53 -13.17 -12.95 5.64
N PHE A 54 -13.04 -11.65 5.37
CA PHE A 54 -12.01 -11.13 4.48
C PHE A 54 -10.79 -10.65 5.26
N GLY A 55 -9.62 -10.99 4.73
CA GLY A 55 -8.33 -10.56 5.22
C GLY A 55 -7.28 -10.56 4.12
N LEU A 56 -6.02 -10.39 4.51
CA LEU A 56 -4.88 -10.38 3.60
C LEU A 56 -4.02 -11.64 3.75
N VAL A 57 -3.12 -11.85 2.80
CA VAL A 57 -1.98 -12.76 2.95
C VAL A 57 -0.69 -12.09 2.51
N GLU A 58 0.38 -12.35 3.25
CA GLU A 58 1.76 -11.96 2.93
C GLU A 58 2.64 -13.21 2.99
N ILE A 59 3.26 -13.56 1.87
CA ILE A 59 3.98 -14.80 1.61
C ILE A 59 5.47 -14.51 1.49
N LYS A 60 6.28 -15.21 2.29
CA LYS A 60 7.73 -15.19 2.20
C LYS A 60 8.27 -16.56 1.80
N CYS A 61 9.12 -16.60 0.78
CA CYS A 61 9.77 -17.81 0.29
C CYS A 61 11.30 -17.76 0.51
N PRO A 62 11.78 -17.86 1.77
CA PRO A 62 13.21 -17.81 2.06
C PRO A 62 13.96 -19.00 1.45
N LYS A 63 15.24 -18.81 1.12
CA LYS A 63 16.13 -19.90 0.70
C LYS A 63 16.74 -20.62 1.92
N VAL A 64 15.90 -21.09 2.83
CA VAL A 64 16.32 -21.88 3.99
C VAL A 64 15.72 -23.28 3.91
N LYS A 65 16.32 -24.22 4.63
CA LYS A 65 15.85 -25.60 4.66
C LYS A 65 14.54 -25.69 5.46
N ASN A 66 14.56 -25.16 6.69
CA ASN A 66 13.44 -25.18 7.63
C ASN A 66 13.06 -23.78 8.14
N ILE A 67 11.83 -23.59 8.59
CA ILE A 67 11.33 -22.31 9.15
C ILE A 67 12.12 -21.86 10.38
N VAL A 68 12.68 -22.80 11.16
CA VAL A 68 13.48 -22.49 12.35
C VAL A 68 14.75 -21.69 12.04
N ASP A 69 15.24 -21.76 10.80
CA ASP A 69 16.39 -20.99 10.33
C ASP A 69 16.02 -19.53 10.01
N CYS A 70 14.73 -19.19 10.02
CA CYS A 70 14.25 -17.83 9.74
C CYS A 70 14.49 -16.92 10.93
N LYS A 71 15.47 -16.01 10.82
CA LYS A 71 15.84 -15.03 11.87
C LYS A 71 14.71 -14.08 12.27
N TYR A 72 13.66 -13.95 11.46
CA TYR A 72 12.49 -13.13 11.75
C TYR A 72 11.39 -13.87 12.51
N LEU A 73 11.50 -15.19 12.68
CA LEU A 73 10.63 -15.97 13.56
C LEU A 73 11.28 -16.11 14.94
N GLN A 74 10.46 -16.28 15.97
CA GLN A 74 10.88 -16.52 17.34
C GLN A 74 9.89 -17.43 18.06
N MET A 75 10.34 -18.02 19.16
CA MET A 75 9.46 -18.72 20.08
C MET A 75 8.90 -17.74 21.11
N ASP A 76 7.58 -17.67 21.20
CA ASP A 76 6.86 -16.85 22.16
C ASP A 76 5.80 -17.72 22.83
N ASN A 77 5.91 -17.90 24.15
CA ASN A 77 5.03 -18.78 24.95
C ASN A 77 4.85 -20.19 24.38
N GLY A 78 5.92 -20.76 23.80
CA GLY A 78 5.89 -22.11 23.20
C GLY A 78 5.32 -22.17 21.78
N PHE A 79 4.96 -21.03 21.18
CA PHE A 79 4.49 -20.95 19.80
C PHE A 79 5.48 -20.18 18.91
N LEU A 80 5.72 -20.69 17.70
CA LEU A 80 6.51 -19.96 16.71
C LEU A 80 5.70 -18.75 16.23
N THR A 81 6.31 -17.57 16.25
CA THR A 81 5.67 -16.31 15.88
C THR A 81 6.63 -15.40 15.12
N LEU A 82 6.08 -14.51 14.30
CA LEU A 82 6.81 -13.42 13.69
C LEU A 82 7.22 -12.41 14.77
N LYS A 83 8.52 -12.07 14.81
CA LYS A 83 9.07 -11.05 15.69
C LYS A 83 8.37 -9.70 15.46
N LYS A 84 7.70 -9.16 16.47
CA LYS A 84 7.07 -7.82 16.40
C LYS A 84 8.07 -6.69 16.10
N SER A 85 9.34 -6.88 16.44
CA SER A 85 10.44 -5.96 16.14
C SER A 85 10.96 -6.05 14.70
N HIS A 86 10.59 -7.09 13.94
CA HIS A 86 11.09 -7.30 12.58
C HIS A 86 10.30 -6.49 11.55
N ALA A 87 10.97 -6.05 10.49
CA ALA A 87 10.37 -5.20 9.44
C ALA A 87 9.13 -5.83 8.78
N TYR A 88 9.07 -7.17 8.65
CA TYR A 88 7.88 -7.84 8.12
C TYR A 88 6.64 -7.65 8.99
N TYR A 89 6.77 -7.55 10.31
CA TYR A 89 5.62 -7.28 11.16
C TYR A 89 5.09 -5.86 10.91
N TRP A 90 6.00 -4.89 10.76
CA TRP A 90 5.66 -3.51 10.38
C TRP A 90 5.03 -3.43 8.99
N GLN A 91 5.50 -4.25 8.04
CA GLN A 91 4.91 -4.36 6.70
C GLN A 91 3.46 -4.85 6.77
N VAL A 92 3.22 -5.94 7.51
CA VAL A 92 1.86 -6.49 7.69
C VAL A 92 0.94 -5.49 8.37
N GLN A 93 1.38 -4.84 9.46
CA GLN A 93 0.59 -3.79 10.12
C GLN A 93 0.32 -2.60 9.19
N GLY A 94 1.30 -2.20 8.36
CA GLY A 94 1.10 -1.17 7.34
C GLY A 94 0.07 -1.55 6.28
N GLN A 95 0.06 -2.82 5.84
CA GLN A 95 -0.95 -3.34 4.92
C GLN A 95 -2.35 -3.33 5.55
N LEU A 96 -2.48 -3.77 6.81
CA LEU A 96 -3.74 -3.75 7.56
C LEU A 96 -4.26 -2.33 7.80
N LEU A 97 -3.37 -1.38 8.10
CA LEU A 97 -3.70 0.03 8.16
C LEU A 97 -4.26 0.55 6.83
N VAL A 98 -3.57 0.32 5.72
CA VAL A 98 -3.93 0.90 4.41
C VAL A 98 -5.21 0.28 3.82
N SER A 99 -5.44 -1.01 4.06
CA SER A 99 -6.59 -1.76 3.56
C SER A 99 -7.80 -1.74 4.47
N GLU A 100 -7.65 -1.26 5.71
CA GLU A 100 -8.64 -1.34 6.79
C GLU A 100 -9.09 -2.77 7.16
N MET A 101 -8.38 -3.80 6.67
CA MET A 101 -8.65 -5.19 7.03
C MET A 101 -8.21 -5.50 8.45
N GLN A 102 -8.87 -6.49 9.08
CA GLN A 102 -8.67 -6.79 10.50
C GLN A 102 -7.60 -7.86 10.75
N TRP A 103 -7.22 -8.60 9.72
CA TRP A 103 -6.21 -9.65 9.84
C TRP A 103 -5.50 -9.94 8.52
N CYS A 104 -4.28 -10.44 8.65
CA CYS A 104 -3.42 -10.88 7.56
C CYS A 104 -2.78 -12.21 7.96
N ASP A 105 -2.87 -13.22 7.12
CA ASP A 105 -2.08 -14.44 7.27
C ASP A 105 -0.65 -14.18 6.77
N PHE A 106 0.31 -14.24 7.69
CA PHE A 106 1.72 -14.22 7.37
C PHE A 106 2.21 -15.65 7.14
N MET A 107 2.58 -15.96 5.91
CA MET A 107 3.02 -17.28 5.50
C MET A 107 4.50 -17.30 5.16
N VAL A 108 5.19 -18.34 5.63
CA VAL A 108 6.57 -18.63 5.26
C VAL A 108 6.62 -20.02 4.64
N TRP A 109 7.15 -20.10 3.43
CA TRP A 109 7.34 -21.35 2.71
C TRP A 109 8.83 -21.65 2.54
N ALA A 110 9.35 -22.55 3.36
CA ALA A 110 10.73 -23.02 3.28
C ALA A 110 10.83 -24.22 2.31
N GLN A 111 11.97 -24.91 2.30
CA GLN A 111 12.16 -26.07 1.40
C GLN A 111 11.44 -27.32 1.90
N GLU A 112 11.46 -27.57 3.21
CA GLU A 112 10.95 -28.81 3.81
C GLU A 112 9.69 -28.60 4.66
N ASP A 113 9.43 -27.38 5.13
CA ASP A 113 8.32 -27.05 6.00
C ASP A 113 7.71 -25.67 5.69
N TYR A 114 6.63 -25.34 6.38
CA TYR A 114 5.93 -24.07 6.25
C TYR A 114 5.42 -23.56 7.60
N PHE A 115 5.15 -22.27 7.64
CA PHE A 115 4.60 -21.57 8.80
C PHE A 115 3.48 -20.64 8.34
N VAL A 116 2.38 -20.61 9.08
CA VAL A 116 1.30 -19.62 8.89
C VAL A 116 0.92 -19.06 10.25
N GLN A 117 0.90 -17.74 10.34
CA GLN A 117 0.39 -17.02 11.50
C GLN A 117 -0.62 -15.97 11.06
N ARG A 118 -1.83 -16.03 11.63
CA ARG A 118 -2.78 -14.93 11.52
C ARG A 118 -2.37 -13.78 12.43
N ILE A 119 -2.09 -12.64 11.83
CA ILE A 119 -1.72 -11.40 12.50
C ILE A 119 -2.93 -10.45 12.45
N HIS A 120 -3.35 -9.97 13.60
CA HIS A 120 -4.45 -9.01 13.70
C HIS A 120 -3.96 -7.57 13.65
N SER A 121 -4.85 -6.69 13.21
CA SER A 121 -4.67 -5.23 13.23
C SER A 121 -4.34 -4.76 14.64
N ASP A 122 -3.28 -3.95 14.78
CA ASP A 122 -2.85 -3.37 16.05
C ASP A 122 -2.92 -1.83 15.94
N THR A 123 -3.98 -1.27 16.51
CA THR A 123 -4.23 0.17 16.49
C THR A 123 -3.11 0.98 17.15
N SER A 124 -2.39 0.41 18.12
CA SER A 124 -1.27 1.11 18.77
C SER A 124 -0.08 1.24 17.80
N MET A 125 0.21 0.19 17.05
CA MET A 125 1.22 0.20 15.99
C MET A 125 0.82 1.11 14.83
N HIS A 126 -0.46 1.11 14.45
CA HIS A 126 -0.97 1.95 13.37
C HIS A 126 -0.74 3.44 13.64
N LYS A 127 -0.98 3.91 14.88
CA LYS A 127 -0.68 5.29 15.27
C LYS A 127 0.79 5.64 15.03
N VAL A 128 1.70 4.77 15.45
CA VAL A 128 3.15 4.95 15.25
C VAL A 128 3.53 4.93 13.76
N ILE A 129 2.90 4.07 12.96
CA ILE A 129 3.13 4.01 11.51
C ILE A 129 2.67 5.31 10.85
N ILE A 130 1.46 5.78 11.14
CA ILE A 130 0.90 7.02 10.59
C ILE A 130 1.82 8.20 10.92
N GLU A 131 2.18 8.38 12.19
CA GLU A 131 3.06 9.48 12.63
C GLU A 131 4.40 9.49 11.86
N LYS A 132 5.03 8.32 11.70
CA LYS A 132 6.31 8.20 10.99
C LYS A 132 6.18 8.43 9.49
N VAL A 133 5.14 7.89 8.87
CA VAL A 133 4.94 8.00 7.41
C VAL A 133 4.49 9.42 7.04
N ASP A 134 3.63 10.05 7.82
CA ASP A 134 3.25 11.45 7.63
C ASP A 134 4.45 12.37 7.80
N TYR A 135 5.25 12.17 8.85
CA TYR A 135 6.48 12.92 9.04
C TYR A 135 7.41 12.78 7.83
N PHE A 136 7.65 11.54 7.40
CA PHE A 136 8.48 11.28 6.24
C PHE A 136 7.90 11.92 4.97
N TYR A 137 6.61 11.77 4.71
CA TYR A 137 6.00 12.27 3.48
C TYR A 137 5.99 13.80 3.43
N PHE A 138 5.45 14.47 4.44
CA PHE A 138 5.25 15.92 4.42
C PHE A 138 6.54 16.71 4.70
N TYR A 139 7.36 16.26 5.65
CA TYR A 139 8.51 17.04 6.11
C TYR A 139 9.83 16.61 5.48
N THR A 140 9.92 15.38 4.94
CA THR A 140 11.15 14.90 4.29
C THR A 140 10.98 14.78 2.78
N TYR A 141 10.07 13.94 2.31
CA TYR A 141 9.90 13.64 0.88
C TYR A 141 9.36 14.83 0.10
N MET A 142 8.24 15.42 0.51
CA MET A 142 7.65 16.59 -0.14
C MET A 142 8.60 17.79 -0.10
N HIS A 143 9.23 18.04 1.04
CA HIS A 143 10.22 19.11 1.15
C HIS A 143 11.39 18.94 0.18
N LYS A 144 11.95 17.72 0.09
CA LYS A 144 13.03 17.42 -0.86
C LYS A 144 12.55 17.44 -2.31
N TYR A 145 11.36 16.90 -2.59
CA TYR A 145 10.80 16.82 -3.93
C TYR A 145 10.49 18.22 -4.50
N LEU A 146 9.85 19.08 -3.70
CA LEU A 146 9.55 20.45 -4.06
C LEU A 146 10.83 21.29 -4.16
N SER A 147 11.79 21.14 -3.24
CA SER A 147 13.08 21.85 -3.34
C SER A 147 13.90 21.41 -4.55
N MET A 148 13.89 20.12 -4.92
CA MET A 148 14.54 19.66 -6.16
C MET A 148 13.85 20.19 -7.42
N LYS A 149 12.51 20.27 -7.42
CA LYS A 149 11.76 20.90 -8.53
C LYS A 149 12.02 22.39 -8.60
N HIS A 150 12.05 23.08 -7.46
CA HIS A 150 12.31 24.50 -7.40
C HIS A 150 13.76 24.82 -7.76
N LEU A 151 14.74 24.01 -7.35
CA LEU A 151 16.13 24.11 -7.81
C LEU A 151 16.24 23.88 -9.31
N LYS A 152 15.50 22.93 -9.89
CA LYS A 152 15.46 22.74 -11.36
C LYS A 152 14.78 23.91 -12.09
N SER A 153 13.83 24.61 -11.46
CA SER A 153 13.20 25.81 -12.04
C SER A 153 13.93 27.12 -11.74
N LEU A 154 14.75 27.17 -10.69
CA LEU A 154 15.48 28.34 -10.18
C LEU A 154 16.98 28.32 -10.50
N VAL A 155 17.50 27.32 -11.20
CA VAL A 155 18.86 27.36 -11.76
C VAL A 155 18.79 27.86 -13.21
N PRO A 156 18.90 29.18 -13.46
CA PRO A 156 19.74 29.67 -14.53
C PRO A 156 21.20 29.31 -14.20
N LYS A 157 22.04 29.11 -15.22
CA LYS A 157 23.44 28.65 -15.13
C LYS A 157 24.41 29.50 -14.26
N HIS A 158 23.99 30.42 -13.40
CA HIS A 158 24.92 31.19 -12.56
C HIS A 158 24.34 31.65 -11.20
N ASN A 159 25.14 31.38 -10.15
CA ASN A 159 25.17 31.99 -8.79
C ASN A 159 24.35 31.35 -7.64
N ASN A 160 24.96 30.35 -7.00
CA ASN A 160 24.46 29.56 -5.87
C ASN A 160 24.42 30.25 -4.48
N SER A 161 25.03 31.43 -4.30
CA SER A 161 25.21 32.04 -2.97
C SER A 161 23.95 32.69 -2.39
N ILE A 162 23.01 33.13 -3.23
CA ILE A 162 21.79 33.84 -2.81
C ILE A 162 20.70 32.85 -2.35
N LEU A 163 20.61 31.68 -2.98
CA LEU A 163 19.61 30.63 -2.69
C LEU A 163 19.77 30.00 -1.30
N ILE A 164 21.01 29.87 -0.82
CA ILE A 164 21.31 29.30 0.50
C ILE A 164 20.89 30.25 1.63
N ASN A 165 20.91 31.57 1.39
CA ASN A 165 20.55 32.57 2.39
C ASN A 165 19.04 32.80 2.52
N LEU A 166 18.26 32.61 1.45
CA LEU A 166 16.79 32.75 1.48
C LEU A 166 16.09 31.56 2.15
N SER A 167 16.55 30.32 1.91
CA SER A 167 15.99 29.13 2.55
C SER A 167 16.16 29.19 4.08
N LYS A 168 17.37 29.54 4.54
CA LYS A 168 17.65 29.71 5.98
C LYS A 168 16.77 30.77 6.66
N LYS A 169 16.32 31.80 5.92
CA LYS A 169 15.52 32.93 6.45
C LYS A 169 14.02 32.65 6.50
N VAL A 170 13.50 31.81 5.62
CA VAL A 170 12.09 31.35 5.63
C VAL A 170 11.87 30.32 6.74
N PHE A 171 12.85 29.45 7.01
CA PHE A 171 12.76 28.41 8.04
C PHE A 171 13.16 28.88 9.45
N SER A 172 13.61 30.13 9.62
CA SER A 172 13.94 30.73 10.92
C SER A 172 12.83 31.59 11.52
N LEU A 173 11.64 31.65 10.90
CA LEU A 173 10.55 32.48 11.40
C LEU A 173 9.79 31.79 12.55
N PRO A 174 9.43 32.51 13.63
CA PRO A 174 8.70 31.94 14.75
C PRO A 174 7.29 31.46 14.35
N ARG A 175 6.81 30.36 14.97
CA ARG A 175 5.48 29.72 14.78
C ARG A 175 4.30 30.67 14.66
N LYS A 176 4.34 31.85 15.28
CA LYS A 176 3.25 32.85 15.30
C LYS A 176 2.90 33.44 13.91
N TRP A 177 3.73 33.26 12.89
CA TRP A 177 3.48 33.80 11.54
C TRP A 177 3.06 32.73 10.51
N GLN A 178 2.78 31.49 10.95
CA GLN A 178 2.30 30.42 10.08
C GLN A 178 0.78 30.32 9.97
N ASP A 179 0.03 31.23 10.62
CA ASP A 179 -1.43 31.18 10.59
C ASP A 179 -2.04 32.17 9.59
N GLU A 180 -2.80 31.55 8.68
CA GLU A 180 -4.07 31.97 8.06
C GLU A 180 -4.20 32.54 6.65
N ASN A 181 -3.18 33.02 5.90
CA ASN A 181 -3.49 33.60 4.57
C ASN A 181 -2.78 33.05 3.31
N HIS A 182 -1.96 32.00 3.40
CA HIS A 182 -1.49 31.27 2.20
C HIS A 182 -1.75 29.75 2.23
N TYR A 183 -2.31 29.24 3.32
CA TYR A 183 -2.93 27.91 3.38
C TYR A 183 -4.07 27.76 2.35
N PHE A 184 -4.74 28.88 2.03
CA PHE A 184 -5.85 28.97 1.09
C PHE A 184 -5.49 28.62 -0.37
N LEU A 185 -4.27 28.95 -0.83
CA LEU A 185 -3.79 28.66 -2.20
C LEU A 185 -3.35 27.19 -2.37
N PHE A 186 -2.93 26.54 -1.29
CA PHE A 186 -2.54 25.13 -1.31
C PHE A 186 -3.77 24.20 -1.20
N GLN A 187 -4.74 24.56 -0.35
CA GLN A 187 -6.03 23.86 -0.22
C GLN A 187 -6.84 23.84 -1.52
N THR A 188 -6.93 24.98 -2.22
CA THR A 188 -7.66 25.08 -3.51
C THR A 188 -7.03 24.25 -4.63
N PHE A 189 -5.69 24.11 -4.65
CA PHE A 189 -4.99 23.26 -5.62
C PHE A 189 -5.19 21.76 -5.34
N THR A 190 -5.25 21.36 -4.06
CA THR A 190 -5.59 19.98 -3.66
C THR A 190 -7.04 19.62 -3.95
N GLN A 191 -7.99 20.57 -3.80
CA GLN A 191 -9.40 20.36 -4.14
C GLN A 191 -9.60 20.15 -5.66
N TYR A 192 -8.86 20.87 -6.50
CA TYR A 192 -8.89 20.73 -7.96
C TYR A 192 -8.38 19.37 -8.44
N LEU A 193 -7.35 18.81 -7.79
CA LEU A 193 -6.82 17.48 -8.09
C LEU A 193 -7.71 16.33 -7.58
N MET A 194 -8.46 16.55 -6.48
CA MET A 194 -9.46 15.58 -6.02
C MET A 194 -10.65 15.49 -6.99
N VAL A 195 -11.16 16.62 -7.50
CA VAL A 195 -12.25 16.64 -8.50
C VAL A 195 -11.89 15.84 -9.77
N ILE A 196 -10.65 15.96 -10.25
CA ILE A 196 -10.16 15.21 -11.42
C ILE A 196 -10.05 13.70 -11.14
N LYS A 197 -9.71 13.28 -9.91
CA LYS A 197 -9.65 11.86 -9.53
C LYS A 197 -11.04 11.24 -9.35
N THR A 198 -11.98 11.96 -8.76
CA THR A 198 -13.36 11.48 -8.59
C THR A 198 -14.09 11.33 -9.93
N LEU A 199 -13.84 12.22 -10.90
CA LEU A 199 -14.35 12.11 -12.28
C LEU A 199 -13.84 10.86 -13.02
N LYS A 200 -12.59 10.42 -12.78
CA LYS A 200 -12.07 9.16 -13.36
C LYS A 200 -12.71 7.92 -12.74
N ILE A 201 -13.03 7.97 -11.44
CA ILE A 201 -13.75 6.89 -10.75
C ILE A 201 -15.21 6.83 -11.26
N LEU A 202 -15.86 7.97 -11.51
CA LEU A 202 -17.21 8.02 -12.08
C LEU A 202 -17.25 7.44 -13.52
N ILE A 203 -16.23 7.70 -14.34
CA ILE A 203 -16.08 7.11 -15.68
C ILE A 203 -15.89 5.58 -15.58
N TYR A 204 -15.07 5.11 -14.65
CA TYR A 204 -14.85 3.67 -14.44
C TYR A 204 -16.11 2.95 -13.94
N ILE A 205 -16.91 3.60 -13.07
CA ILE A 205 -18.18 3.07 -12.58
C ILE A 205 -19.25 3.05 -13.68
N LEU A 206 -19.32 4.06 -14.55
CA LEU A 206 -20.24 4.09 -15.70
C LEU A 206 -19.89 2.99 -16.73
N ILE A 207 -18.60 2.80 -17.02
CA ILE A 207 -18.12 1.71 -17.90
C ILE A 207 -18.47 0.32 -17.31
N LEU A 208 -18.36 0.14 -16.00
CA LEU A 208 -18.74 -1.12 -15.34
C LEU A 208 -20.27 -1.32 -15.25
N LYS A 209 -21.05 -0.25 -15.22
CA LYS A 209 -22.52 -0.29 -15.25
C LYS A 209 -23.04 -0.71 -16.63
N ASP A 210 -22.39 -0.26 -17.71
CA ASP A 210 -22.68 -0.69 -19.07
C ASP A 210 -22.24 -2.14 -19.34
N TYR A 211 -21.16 -2.61 -18.71
CA TYR A 211 -20.69 -4.00 -18.82
C TYR A 211 -21.61 -5.01 -18.11
N LYS A 212 -22.21 -4.64 -16.97
CA LYS A 212 -23.18 -5.51 -16.24
C LYS A 212 -24.58 -5.54 -16.88
N ASN A 213 -24.94 -4.56 -17.72
CA ASN A 213 -26.24 -4.47 -18.38
C ASN A 213 -26.32 -5.17 -19.76
N GLY A 214 -25.33 -6.00 -20.12
CA GLY A 214 -25.45 -6.93 -21.25
C GLY A 214 -25.46 -6.31 -22.66
N LEU A 215 -25.00 -5.07 -22.83
CA LEU A 215 -24.87 -4.42 -24.14
C LEU A 215 -23.57 -4.84 -24.85
N PHE A 216 -23.38 -6.14 -25.10
CA PHE A 216 -22.58 -6.69 -26.21
C PHE A 216 -22.90 -8.19 -26.36
N SER A 217 -24.13 -8.49 -26.73
CA SER A 217 -24.48 -9.76 -27.39
C SER A 217 -25.48 -9.52 -28.51
N SER A 218 -25.14 -10.03 -29.70
CA SER A 218 -25.92 -10.09 -30.95
C SER A 218 -26.02 -8.81 -31.79
N GLN A 219 -25.27 -8.79 -32.91
CA GLN A 219 -25.81 -8.70 -34.29
C GLN A 219 -24.65 -8.50 -35.29
N ASN A 220 -24.13 -9.62 -35.79
CA ASN A 220 -23.54 -9.71 -37.13
C ASN A 220 -24.10 -10.98 -37.77
N ALA A 221 -25.39 -10.92 -38.11
CA ALA A 221 -25.97 -11.75 -39.15
C ALA A 221 -26.23 -10.82 -40.33
N ILE A 222 -25.26 -10.77 -41.24
CA ILE A 222 -25.42 -10.16 -42.56
C ILE A 222 -26.29 -11.12 -43.37
N ASN A 223 -27.49 -10.69 -43.74
CA ASN A 223 -28.03 -10.94 -45.08
C ASN A 223 -29.30 -10.11 -45.32
N PRO A 224 -29.26 -9.12 -46.21
CA PRO A 224 -30.45 -8.59 -46.83
C PRO A 224 -30.70 -9.29 -48.18
N SER A 225 -31.83 -9.99 -48.21
CA SER A 225 -32.86 -9.95 -49.26
C SER A 225 -32.57 -10.44 -50.70
N ILE A 226 -33.45 -11.39 -51.10
CA ILE A 226 -34.04 -11.63 -52.43
C ILE A 226 -33.12 -12.21 -53.49
#